data_AF-A0A3D1M5H5-F1
#
_entry.id   AF-A0A3D1M5H5-F1
#
_cell.length_a   1.000
_cell.length_b   1.000
_cell.length_c   1.000
_cell.angle_alpha   90.00
_cell.angle_beta   90.00
_cell.angle_gamma   90.00
#
_symmetry.space_group_name_H-M   'P 1'
#
loop_
_entity.id
_entity.type
_entity.pdbx_description
1 polymer ?
#
loop_
_entity_poly.entity_id
_entity_poly.type
_entity_poly.pdbx_seq_one_letter_code
_entity_poly.pdbx_strand_id
1 'polypeptide(L)'
;RGFSVLYLTAGDMFDMLRKYKFSGSGSTEELQEFYSLLFSSDLLIIDDLGTELTNAFVSSELFTCINERILRRTPTILSTNLSVREFADTFSERTASRILGNYTLVHMSGHDIRIQKKLAGGQ
;
A
#
# COMPACT_ATOMS: atom_id res chain seq x y z
N ARG A 1 18.11 16.84 9.02
CA ARG A 1 17.80 15.42 9.36
C ARG A 1 17.34 14.75 8.07
N GLY A 2 17.84 13.56 7.76
CA GLY A 2 17.29 12.73 6.68
C GLY A 2 16.23 11.79 7.24
N PHE A 3 15.18 11.53 6.46
CA PHE A 3 14.16 10.53 6.76
C PHE A 3 14.04 9.61 5.54
N SER A 4 13.94 8.31 5.79
CA SER A 4 13.74 7.29 4.78
C SER A 4 12.27 7.23 4.36
N VAL A 5 12.02 7.30 3.05
CA VAL A 5 10.67 7.20 2.50
C VAL A 5 10.65 6.08 1.48
N LEU A 6 9.73 5.13 1.65
CA LEU A 6 9.45 4.10 0.66
C LEU A 6 8.12 4.43 -0.02
N TYR A 7 8.16 4.69 -1.32
CA TYR A 7 6.98 4.93 -2.16
C TYR A 7 6.88 3.85 -3.23
N LEU A 8 5.70 3.28 -3.39
CA LEU A 8 5.41 2.27 -4.40
C LEU A 8 3.91 2.13 -4.64
N THR A 9 3.56 1.61 -5.81
CA THR A 9 2.18 1.15 -6.06
C THR A 9 1.90 -0.13 -5.27
N ALA A 10 0.64 -0.40 -4.98
CA ALA A 10 0.21 -1.65 -4.35
C ALA A 10 0.65 -2.88 -5.16
N GLY A 11 0.49 -2.82 -6.49
CA GLY A 11 0.93 -3.88 -7.40
C GLY A 11 2.43 -4.19 -7.27
N ASP A 12 3.29 -3.16 -7.34
CA ASP A 12 4.74 -3.33 -7.19
C ASP A 12 5.11 -3.90 -5.83
N MET A 13 4.45 -3.46 -4.76
CA MET A 13 4.66 -3.98 -3.42
C MET A 13 4.39 -5.48 -3.35
N PHE A 14 3.23 -5.93 -3.86
CA PHE A 14 2.86 -7.34 -3.81
C PHE A 14 3.72 -8.20 -4.72
N ASP A 15 4.14 -7.69 -5.88
CA ASP A 15 5.05 -8.39 -6.77
C ASP A 15 6.43 -8.59 -6.14
N MET A 16 6.96 -7.56 -5.46
CA MET A 16 8.23 -7.66 -4.74
C MET A 16 8.13 -8.58 -3.53
N LEU A 17 7.03 -8.51 -2.77
CA LEU A 17 6.78 -9.44 -1.67
C LEU A 17 6.65 -10.88 -2.16
N ARG A 18 5.96 -11.11 -3.28
CA ARG A 18 5.86 -12.42 -3.91
C ARG A 18 7.25 -12.93 -4.29
N LYS A 19 8.03 -12.14 -5.04
CA LYS A 19 9.41 -12.50 -5.38
C LYS A 19 10.21 -12.86 -4.13
N TYR A 20 10.21 -12.00 -3.12
CA TYR A 20 10.94 -12.23 -1.87
C TYR A 20 10.53 -13.55 -1.18
N LYS A 21 9.22 -13.79 -0.96
CA LYS A 21 8.72 -14.96 -0.25
C LYS A 21 8.94 -16.28 -1.00
N PHE A 22 8.87 -16.25 -2.33
CA PHE A 22 9.06 -17.45 -3.17
C PHE A 22 10.53 -17.68 -3.59
N SER A 23 11.44 -16.74 -3.31
CA SER A 23 12.88 -16.90 -3.60
C SER A 23 13.60 -17.86 -2.64
N GLY A 24 13.02 -18.13 -1.46
CA GLY A 24 13.68 -18.95 -0.43
C GLY A 24 15.08 -18.41 -0.07
N SER A 25 16.09 -19.29 -0.09
CA SER A 25 17.50 -18.94 0.15
C SER A 25 18.18 -18.19 -1.01
N GLY A 26 17.51 -18.02 -2.15
CA GLY A 26 18.04 -17.33 -3.34
C GLY A 26 17.56 -15.88 -3.49
N SER A 27 17.05 -15.26 -2.43
CA SER A 27 16.61 -13.85 -2.49
C SER A 27 17.81 -12.92 -2.77
N THR A 28 17.62 -11.99 -3.71
CA THR A 28 18.62 -10.97 -4.02
C THR A 28 18.77 -9.99 -2.86
N GLU A 29 19.95 -9.36 -2.74
CA GLU A 29 20.19 -8.30 -1.75
C GLU A 29 19.14 -7.18 -1.88
N GLU A 30 18.74 -6.83 -3.11
CA GLU A 30 17.68 -5.86 -3.38
C GLU A 30 16.32 -6.25 -2.77
N LEU A 31 15.91 -7.52 -2.88
CA LEU A 31 14.66 -7.99 -2.29
C LEU A 31 14.71 -7.98 -0.76
N GLN A 32 15.88 -8.28 -0.19
CA GLN A 32 16.10 -8.22 1.26
C GLN A 32 16.06 -6.78 1.78
N GLU A 33 16.71 -5.86 1.07
CA GLU A 33 16.68 -4.42 1.38
C GLU A 33 15.26 -3.86 1.26
N PHE A 34 14.54 -4.19 0.19
CA PHE A 34 13.13 -3.84 0.03
C PHE A 34 12.29 -4.33 1.22
N TYR A 35 12.42 -5.62 1.58
CA TYR A 35 11.65 -6.19 2.69
C TYR A 35 11.99 -5.50 4.02
N SER A 36 13.26 -5.17 4.25
CA SER A 36 13.70 -4.38 5.40
C SER A 36 13.07 -2.99 5.41
N LEU A 37 13.14 -2.26 4.30
CA LEU A 37 12.61 -0.90 4.16
C LEU A 37 11.09 -0.84 4.33
N LEU A 38 10.36 -1.89 3.91
CA LEU A 38 8.91 -1.97 4.09
C LEU A 38 8.48 -1.78 5.55
N PHE A 39 9.25 -2.30 6.50
CA PHE A 39 8.95 -2.22 7.93
C PHE A 39 9.77 -1.16 8.68
N SER A 40 10.95 -0.79 8.17
CA SER A 40 11.88 0.12 8.87
C SER A 40 11.84 1.56 8.38
N SER A 41 11.29 1.83 7.20
CA SER A 41 11.18 3.19 6.66
C SER A 41 10.38 4.12 7.57
N ASP A 42 10.83 5.37 7.68
CA ASP A 42 10.17 6.41 8.48
C ASP A 42 8.78 6.77 7.93
N LEU A 43 8.59 6.63 6.61
CA LEU A 43 7.31 6.77 5.94
C LEU A 43 7.16 5.72 4.84
N LEU A 44 6.04 5.01 4.86
CA LEU A 44 5.61 4.14 3.77
C LEU A 44 4.41 4.77 3.06
N ILE A 45 4.47 4.85 1.74
CA ILE A 45 3.34 5.29 0.90
C ILE A 45 3.00 4.17 -0.06
N ILE A 46 1.82 3.58 0.12
CA ILE A 46 1.27 2.56 -0.78
C ILE A 46 0.17 3.22 -1.61
N ASP A 47 0.41 3.35 -2.90
CA ASP A 47 -0.51 3.99 -3.83
C ASP A 47 -1.37 2.98 -4.58
N ASP A 48 -2.61 3.35 -4.90
CA ASP A 48 -3.54 2.62 -5.79
C ASP A 48 -3.89 1.18 -5.35
N LEU A 49 -4.19 1.00 -4.06
CA LEU A 49 -4.70 -0.28 -3.53
C LEU A 49 -6.03 -0.65 -4.18
N GLY A 50 -6.13 -1.91 -4.64
CA GLY A 50 -7.34 -2.47 -5.23
C GLY A 50 -7.26 -2.70 -6.74
N THR A 51 -6.11 -2.44 -7.36
CA THR A 51 -5.87 -2.69 -8.79
C THR A 51 -5.23 -4.06 -9.06
N GLU A 52 -4.70 -4.68 -8.02
CA GLU A 52 -4.04 -5.97 -8.05
C GLU A 52 -5.01 -7.16 -8.08
N LEU A 53 -4.54 -8.29 -8.64
CA LEU A 53 -5.27 -9.56 -8.59
C LEU A 53 -5.32 -10.08 -7.16
N THR A 54 -6.43 -9.77 -6.50
CA THR A 54 -6.60 -10.08 -5.08
C THR A 54 -6.74 -11.57 -4.86
N ASN A 55 -5.94 -12.09 -3.94
CA ASN A 55 -5.96 -13.48 -3.50
C ASN A 55 -5.56 -13.54 -2.01
N ALA A 56 -5.64 -14.72 -1.41
CA ALA A 56 -5.34 -14.90 0.01
C ALA A 56 -3.94 -14.39 0.41
N PHE A 57 -2.94 -14.48 -0.48
CA PHE A 57 -1.58 -13.97 -0.24
C PHE A 57 -1.55 -12.44 -0.19
N VAL A 58 -2.18 -11.76 -1.16
CA VAL A 58 -2.27 -10.29 -1.18
C VAL A 58 -2.91 -9.77 0.11
N SER A 59 -4.07 -10.32 0.49
CA SER A 59 -4.79 -9.90 1.69
C SER A 59 -3.99 -10.18 2.98
N SER A 60 -3.26 -11.30 3.06
CA SER A 60 -2.43 -11.62 4.23
C SER A 60 -1.20 -10.73 4.35
N GLU A 61 -0.53 -10.43 3.24
CA GLU A 61 0.65 -9.58 3.25
C GLU A 61 0.30 -8.12 3.54
N LEU A 62 -0.81 -7.61 2.99
CA LEU A 62 -1.29 -6.27 3.34
C LEU A 62 -1.60 -6.18 4.84
N PHE A 63 -2.35 -7.15 5.38
CA PHE A 63 -2.65 -7.20 6.81
C PHE A 63 -1.37 -7.19 7.66
N THR A 64 -0.38 -8.01 7.29
CA THR A 64 0.90 -8.12 8.01
C THR A 64 1.66 -6.80 7.97
N CYS A 65 1.79 -6.19 6.79
CA CYS A 65 2.45 -4.90 6.59
C CYS A 65 1.82 -3.81 7.48
N ILE A 66 0.50 -3.63 7.36
CA ILE A 66 -0.23 -2.60 8.10
C ILE A 66 -0.16 -2.84 9.62
N ASN A 67 -0.35 -4.08 10.06
CA ASN A 67 -0.34 -4.38 11.48
C ASN A 67 1.04 -4.14 12.12
N GLU A 68 2.13 -4.54 11.47
CA GLU A 68 3.49 -4.27 11.96
C GLU A 68 3.77 -2.77 12.06
N ARG A 69 3.40 -1.98 11.06
CA ARG A 69 3.62 -0.53 11.07
C ARG A 69 2.79 0.18 12.14
N ILE A 70 1.54 -0.23 12.37
CA ILE A 70 0.73 0.26 13.48
C ILE A 70 1.40 -0.06 14.83
N LEU A 71 1.87 -1.30 15.03
CA LEU A 71 2.52 -1.71 16.27
C LEU A 71 3.81 -0.94 16.54
N ARG A 72 4.59 -0.67 15.49
CA ARG A 72 5.83 0.12 15.55
C ARG A 72 5.60 1.63 15.59
N ARG A 73 4.34 2.06 15.39
CA ARG A 73 3.94 3.48 15.25
C ARG A 73 4.71 4.20 14.15
N THR A 74 4.98 3.50 13.04
CA THR A 74 5.65 4.09 11.88
C THR A 74 4.60 4.62 10.88
N PRO A 75 4.69 5.90 10.48
CA PRO A 75 3.73 6.53 9.58
C PRO A 75 3.53 5.77 8.26
N THR A 76 2.27 5.69 7.82
CA THR A 76 1.89 5.04 6.56
C THR A 76 0.80 5.85 5.88
N ILE A 77 0.91 6.06 4.57
CA ILE A 77 -0.13 6.65 3.73
C ILE A 77 -0.61 5.57 2.76
N LEU A 78 -1.92 5.42 2.68
CA LEU A 78 -2.59 4.50 1.77
C LEU A 78 -3.47 5.33 0.84
N SER A 79 -3.44 5.04 -0.46
CA SER A 79 -4.42 5.54 -1.40
C SER A 79 -5.17 4.38 -2.04
N THR A 80 -6.44 4.60 -2.37
CA THR A 80 -7.30 3.61 -3.00
C THR A 80 -8.47 4.30 -3.69
N ASN A 81 -8.94 3.71 -4.78
CA ASN A 81 -10.20 4.09 -5.42
C ASN A 81 -11.40 3.28 -4.89
N LEU A 82 -11.16 2.36 -3.94
CA LEU A 82 -12.20 1.55 -3.33
C LEU A 82 -12.94 2.32 -2.24
N SER A 83 -14.25 2.15 -2.17
CA SER A 83 -15.03 2.48 -0.98
C SER A 83 -14.61 1.60 0.20
N VAL A 84 -14.96 2.00 1.42
CA VAL A 84 -14.68 1.22 2.63
C VAL A 84 -15.25 -0.21 2.53
N ARG A 85 -16.42 -0.36 1.92
CA ARG A 85 -17.06 -1.67 1.73
C ARG A 85 -16.29 -2.53 0.73
N GLU A 86 -15.98 -1.98 -0.44
CA GLU A 86 -15.18 -2.69 -1.45
C GLU A 86 -13.81 -3.07 -0.90
N PHE A 87 -13.17 -2.18 -0.14
CA PHE A 87 -11.91 -2.47 0.52
C PHE A 87 -12.01 -3.68 1.49
N ALA A 88 -13.09 -3.76 2.27
CA ALA A 88 -13.34 -4.90 3.17
C ALA A 88 -13.61 -6.20 2.39
N ASP A 89 -14.37 -6.12 1.30
CA ASP A 89 -14.66 -7.26 0.42
C ASP A 89 -13.37 -7.76 -0.29
N THR A 90 -12.47 -6.85 -0.65
CA THR A 90 -11.19 -7.14 -1.30
C THR A 90 -10.13 -7.69 -0.32
N PHE A 91 -9.85 -6.98 0.78
CA PHE A 91 -8.72 -7.27 1.66
C PHE A 91 -9.08 -7.93 2.99
N SER A 92 -10.36 -8.17 3.25
CA SER A 92 -11.00 -8.61 4.51
C SER A 92 -11.48 -7.49 5.43
N GLU A 93 -12.61 -7.76 6.10
CA GLU A 93 -13.16 -6.95 7.18
C GLU A 93 -12.15 -6.69 8.30
N ARG A 94 -11.28 -7.66 8.59
CA ARG A 94 -10.25 -7.54 9.62
C ARG A 94 -9.23 -6.45 9.27
N THR A 95 -8.74 -6.46 8.03
CA THR A 95 -7.79 -5.44 7.54
C THR A 95 -8.46 -4.07 7.50
N ALA A 96 -9.69 -3.99 6.97
CA ALA A 96 -10.46 -2.75 6.95
C ALA A 96 -10.66 -2.18 8.36
N SER A 97 -11.12 -2.98 9.31
CA SER A 97 -11.32 -2.57 10.71
C SER A 97 -10.04 -2.02 11.35
N ARG A 98 -8.89 -2.66 11.07
CA ARG A 98 -7.58 -2.23 11.57
C ARG A 98 -7.20 -0.86 11.02
N ILE A 99 -7.42 -0.62 9.73
CA ILE A 99 -7.13 0.67 9.09
C ILE A 99 -8.08 1.74 9.62
N LEU A 100 -9.40 1.51 9.56
CA LEU A 100 -10.41 2.48 10.01
C LEU A 100 -10.24 2.89 11.48
N GLY A 101 -9.76 1.98 12.34
CA GLY A 101 -9.51 2.27 13.75
C GLY A 101 -8.19 2.99 14.06
N ASN A 102 -7.23 3.06 13.12
CA ASN A 102 -5.88 3.60 13.37
C ASN A 102 -5.45 4.70 12.38
N TYR A 103 -6.19 4.91 11.29
CA TYR A 103 -5.87 5.87 10.24
C TYR A 103 -6.90 7.00 10.23
N THR A 104 -6.49 8.17 9.75
CA THR A 104 -7.40 9.25 9.40
C THR A 104 -7.84 9.08 7.95
N LEU A 105 -9.13 8.84 7.72
CA LEU A 105 -9.69 8.76 6.39
C LEU A 105 -9.87 10.17 5.80
N VAL A 106 -9.34 10.35 4.60
CA VAL A 106 -9.52 11.57 3.81
C VAL A 106 -10.24 11.20 2.52
N HIS A 107 -11.51 11.61 2.42
CA HIS A 107 -12.29 11.38 1.21
C HIS A 107 -11.95 12.44 0.17
N MET A 108 -11.41 12.01 -0.98
CA MET A 108 -11.15 12.89 -2.11
C MET A 108 -12.38 12.97 -3.00
N SER A 109 -12.95 14.17 -3.15
CA SER A 109 -14.06 14.44 -4.07
C SER A 109 -13.67 15.52 -5.07
N GLY A 110 -14.26 15.47 -6.26
CA GLY A 110 -13.96 16.40 -7.35
C GLY A 110 -14.09 15.74 -8.71
N HIS A 111 -13.94 16.55 -9.76
CA HIS A 111 -13.85 16.04 -11.14
C HIS A 111 -12.43 15.50 -11.41
N ASP A 112 -12.30 14.54 -12.33
CA ASP A 112 -10.98 14.02 -12.71
C ASP A 112 -10.10 15.16 -13.26
N ILE A 113 -9.01 15.44 -12.54
CA ILE A 113 -8.09 16.53 -12.85
C ILE A 113 -7.37 16.34 -14.19
N ARG A 114 -7.19 15.10 -14.66
CA ARG A 114 -6.58 14.79 -15.96
C ARG A 114 -7.53 15.18 -17.08
N ILE A 115 -8.83 14.89 -16.91
CA ILE A 115 -9.87 15.35 -17.85
C ILE A 115 -9.94 16.87 -17.85
N GLN A 116 -9.96 17.51 -16.68
CA GLN A 116 -10.01 18.97 -16.58
C GLN A 116 -8.80 19.63 -17.25
N LYS A 117 -7.58 19.13 -17.03
CA LYS A 117 -6.37 19.64 -17.69
C LYS A 117 -6.44 19.49 -19.21
N LYS A 118 -6.91 18.35 -19.71
CA LYS A 118 -7.07 18.09 -21.14
C LYS A 118 -8.11 19.03 -21.78
N LEU A 119 -9.25 19.26 -21.10
CA LEU A 119 -10.28 20.19 -21.58
C LEU A 119 -9.86 21.66 -21.50
N ALA A 120 -8.99 22.01 -20.55
CA ALA A 120 -8.43 23.36 -20.39
C ALA A 120 -7.31 23.69 -21.39
N GLY A 121 -7.01 22.81 -22.35
CA GLY A 121 -5.95 23.02 -23.35
C GLY A 121 -4.53 22.78 -22.81
N GLY A 122 -4.39 22.09 -21.67
CA GLY A 122 -3.09 21.63 -21.19
C GLY A 122 -2.53 20.53 -22.10
N GLN A 123 -1.25 20.63 -22.45
CA GLN A 123 -0.50 19.64 -23.24
C GLN A 123 -0.61 18.23 -22.65
#